data_AF-A0A812INJ5-F1
#
_entry.id   AF-A0A812INJ5-F1
#
_cell.length_a   1.000
_cell.length_b   1.000
_cell.length_c   1.000
_cell.angle_alpha   90.00
_cell.angle_beta   90.00
_cell.angle_gamma   90.00
#
_symmetry.space_group_name_H-M   'P 1'
#
loop_
_entity.id
_entity.type
_entity.pdbx_description
1 polymer ?
#
loop_
_entity_poly.entity_id
_entity_poly.type
_entity_poly.pdbx_seq_one_letter_code
_entity_poly.pdbx_strand_id
1 'polypeptide(L)'
;MPNRCTARSNCVVPAEEHWLLDWSPPELASLTIRGKLEWDRGIDDLQLTAGYVLVEGKGILEIGTESQPMSNLATINLTDAQASPHPTLGSRFLAGQDKAQILMHGRPLGTWTLLARDVAQGESEIELKEDPRALSWRIGDVIGIATTNRGRT
;
A
#
# COMPACT_ATOMS: atom_id res chain seq x y z
N MET A 1 17.74 -5.25 6.43
CA MET A 1 18.14 -4.73 5.09
C MET A 1 19.25 -3.65 5.02
N PRO A 2 20.06 -3.32 6.06
CA PRO A 2 21.02 -2.22 5.90
C PRO A 2 22.13 -2.62 4.89
N ASN A 3 22.35 -1.77 3.88
CA ASN A 3 23.41 -1.81 2.84
C ASN A 3 23.08 -2.42 1.46
N ARG A 4 21.83 -2.82 1.15
CA ARG A 4 21.51 -3.36 -0.19
C ARG A 4 21.02 -2.33 -1.20
N CYS A 5 20.35 -1.27 -0.74
CA CYS A 5 19.89 -0.16 -1.57
C CYS A 5 20.47 1.16 -1.05
N THR A 6 20.89 2.03 -1.96
CA THR A 6 21.37 3.38 -1.62
C THR A 6 20.36 4.45 -2.03
N ALA A 7 20.44 5.63 -1.43
CA ALA A 7 19.54 6.75 -1.74
C ALA A 7 19.55 7.08 -3.24
N ARG A 8 18.36 7.34 -3.81
CA ARG A 8 18.13 7.70 -5.22
C ARG A 8 18.64 6.66 -6.23
N SER A 9 18.89 5.43 -5.81
CA SER A 9 19.31 4.35 -6.71
C SER A 9 18.13 3.53 -7.24
N ASN A 10 18.35 2.82 -8.34
CA ASN A 10 17.45 1.76 -8.79
C ASN A 10 17.81 0.48 -8.02
N CYS A 11 16.95 0.06 -7.09
CA CYS A 11 17.20 -1.14 -6.30
C CYS A 11 16.46 -2.34 -6.87
N VAL A 12 17.09 -3.51 -6.81
CA VAL A 12 16.52 -4.77 -7.31
C VAL A 12 16.58 -5.82 -6.20
N VAL A 13 15.46 -6.47 -5.90
CA VAL A 13 15.42 -7.72 -5.14
C VAL A 13 15.56 -8.88 -6.13
N PRO A 14 16.71 -9.59 -6.18
CA PRO A 14 16.96 -10.62 -7.19
C PRO A 14 16.03 -11.83 -7.04
N ALA A 15 15.82 -12.58 -8.14
CA ALA A 15 14.85 -13.67 -8.22
C ALA A 15 15.00 -14.77 -7.16
N GLU A 16 16.23 -15.08 -6.78
CA GLU A 16 16.56 -16.13 -5.80
C GLU A 16 16.71 -15.60 -4.37
N GLU A 17 16.38 -14.32 -4.13
CA GLU A 17 16.51 -13.71 -2.83
C GLU A 17 15.15 -13.44 -2.19
N HIS A 18 15.11 -13.64 -0.87
CA HIS A 18 14.03 -13.23 -0.01
C HIS A 18 14.57 -12.19 0.96
N TRP A 19 14.07 -10.96 0.86
CA TRP A 19 14.44 -9.88 1.78
C TRP A 19 13.28 -9.54 2.70
N LEU A 20 13.60 -9.33 3.98
CA LEU A 20 12.70 -8.80 5.00
C LEU A 20 12.93 -7.29 5.12
N LEU A 21 11.90 -6.49 4.88
CA LEU A 21 11.89 -5.05 5.13
C LEU A 21 11.68 -4.85 6.62
N ASP A 22 12.77 -4.58 7.33
CA ASP A 22 12.88 -4.43 8.79
C ASP A 22 13.29 -3.01 9.20
N TRP A 23 13.35 -2.08 8.24
CA TRP A 23 13.70 -0.68 8.44
C TRP A 23 13.29 0.14 7.21
N SER A 24 12.96 1.41 7.39
CA SER A 24 12.54 2.33 6.32
C SER A 24 13.75 2.78 5.48
N PRO A 25 13.97 2.26 4.25
CA PRO A 25 15.10 2.63 3.41
C PRO A 25 15.12 4.11 3.04
N PRO A 26 16.28 4.66 2.63
CA PRO A 26 16.29 5.99 2.04
C PRO A 26 15.44 5.99 0.76
N GLU A 27 14.95 7.15 0.37
CA GLU A 27 14.15 7.30 -0.85
C GLU A 27 14.89 6.74 -2.08
N LEU A 28 14.27 5.78 -2.77
CA LEU A 28 14.82 5.11 -3.94
C LEU A 28 14.35 5.80 -5.24
N ALA A 29 15.14 5.74 -6.30
CA ALA A 29 14.64 6.15 -7.61
C ALA A 29 13.60 5.14 -8.13
N SER A 30 13.86 3.85 -7.93
CA SER A 30 12.90 2.78 -8.20
C SER A 30 13.21 1.54 -7.35
N LEU A 31 12.20 0.68 -7.19
CA LEU A 31 12.36 -0.66 -6.62
C LEU A 31 11.77 -1.70 -7.58
N THR A 32 12.59 -2.66 -8.01
CA THR A 32 12.14 -3.82 -8.80
C THR A 32 12.26 -5.10 -7.98
N ILE A 33 11.18 -5.87 -7.86
CA ILE A 33 11.11 -7.07 -7.04
C ILE A 33 10.95 -8.27 -7.97
N ARG A 34 12.02 -9.07 -8.11
CA ARG A 34 12.04 -10.32 -8.88
C ARG A 34 11.98 -11.55 -7.98
N GLY A 35 12.52 -11.43 -6.77
CA GLY A 35 12.41 -12.43 -5.69
C GLY A 35 11.26 -12.10 -4.75
N LYS A 36 11.45 -12.29 -3.45
CA LYS A 36 10.45 -11.94 -2.42
C LYS A 36 10.88 -10.74 -1.60
N LEU A 37 10.00 -9.75 -1.47
CA LEU A 37 10.08 -8.69 -0.49
C LEU A 37 8.94 -8.87 0.53
N GLU A 38 9.29 -9.20 1.76
CA GLU A 38 8.35 -9.37 2.88
C GLU A 38 8.45 -8.19 3.84
N TRP A 39 7.31 -7.67 4.29
CA TRP A 39 7.24 -6.59 5.26
C TRP A 39 7.32 -7.13 6.69
N ASP A 40 8.22 -6.59 7.52
CA ASP A 40 8.24 -6.95 8.94
C ASP A 40 6.99 -6.40 9.65
N ARG A 41 6.15 -7.31 10.12
CA ARG A 41 4.89 -6.98 10.80
C ARG A 41 5.07 -6.55 12.25
N GLY A 42 6.25 -6.78 12.83
CA GLY A 42 6.55 -6.41 14.21
C GLY A 42 6.92 -4.94 14.37
N ILE A 43 7.22 -4.25 13.27
CA ILE A 43 7.65 -2.85 13.26
C ILE A 43 6.49 -1.96 12.87
N ASP A 44 6.26 -0.92 13.65
CA ASP A 44 5.21 0.05 13.39
C ASP A 44 5.72 1.23 12.55
N ASP A 45 4.83 1.81 11.75
CA ASP A 45 5.11 2.90 10.82
C ASP A 45 6.37 2.68 9.95
N LEU A 46 6.51 1.46 9.43
CA LEU A 46 7.54 1.16 8.46
C LEU A 46 7.15 1.81 7.13
N GLN A 47 8.13 2.38 6.42
CA GLN A 47 7.87 3.13 5.20
C GLN A 47 8.85 2.75 4.08
N LEU A 48 8.32 2.62 2.87
CA LEU A 48 9.08 2.47 1.64
C LEU A 48 8.78 3.65 0.73
N THR A 49 9.78 4.47 0.44
CA THR A 49 9.64 5.61 -0.47
C THR A 49 10.41 5.35 -1.77
N ALA A 50 9.73 5.39 -2.91
CA ALA A 50 10.34 5.17 -4.22
C ALA A 50 9.64 5.97 -5.32
N GLY A 51 10.30 6.19 -6.46
CA GLY A 51 9.63 6.75 -7.64
C GLY A 51 8.53 5.82 -8.18
N TYR A 52 8.85 4.53 -8.26
CA TYR A 52 7.88 3.45 -8.52
C TYR A 52 8.33 2.15 -7.86
N VAL A 53 7.37 1.22 -7.69
CA VAL A 53 7.61 -0.16 -7.26
C VAL A 53 7.05 -1.10 -8.33
N LEU A 54 7.93 -1.92 -8.92
CA LEU A 54 7.57 -2.93 -9.91
C LEU A 54 7.84 -4.32 -9.33
N VAL A 55 6.83 -5.19 -9.36
CA VAL A 55 7.00 -6.62 -9.11
C VAL A 55 6.91 -7.33 -10.46
N GLU A 56 7.91 -8.12 -10.84
CA GLU A 56 7.97 -8.73 -12.18
C GLU A 56 8.42 -10.20 -12.14
N GLY A 57 8.21 -10.91 -13.26
CA GLY A 57 8.56 -12.32 -13.37
C GLY A 57 7.73 -13.18 -12.41
N LYS A 58 8.38 -13.76 -11.40
CA LYS A 58 7.74 -14.52 -10.30
C LYS A 58 7.87 -13.80 -8.96
N GLY A 59 8.17 -12.50 -8.99
CA GLY A 59 8.40 -11.72 -7.78
C GLY A 59 7.17 -11.64 -6.89
N ILE A 60 7.40 -11.45 -5.60
CA ILE A 60 6.36 -11.39 -4.58
C ILE A 60 6.63 -10.17 -3.69
N LEU A 61 5.66 -9.26 -3.62
CA LEU A 61 5.56 -8.27 -2.55
C LEU A 61 4.52 -8.76 -1.54
N GLU A 62 4.91 -8.96 -0.29
CA GLU A 62 4.05 -9.47 0.78
C GLU A 62 3.99 -8.49 1.96
N ILE A 63 2.81 -7.93 2.20
CA ILE A 63 2.47 -7.06 3.33
C ILE A 63 1.39 -7.77 4.14
N GLY A 64 1.83 -8.61 5.07
CA GLY A 64 0.93 -9.48 5.83
C GLY A 64 0.38 -10.66 5.02
N THR A 65 -0.16 -11.64 5.74
CA THR A 65 -0.82 -12.82 5.16
C THR A 65 -2.23 -12.94 5.73
N GLU A 66 -3.08 -13.76 5.11
CA GLU A 66 -4.43 -14.03 5.61
C GLU A 66 -4.43 -14.56 7.05
N SER A 67 -3.51 -15.48 7.38
CA SER A 67 -3.40 -16.05 8.73
C SER A 67 -2.77 -15.10 9.76
N GLN A 68 -2.01 -14.12 9.29
CA GLN A 68 -1.24 -13.21 10.13
C GLN A 68 -1.15 -11.84 9.41
N PRO A 69 -2.23 -11.05 9.48
CA PRO A 69 -2.35 -9.80 8.76
C PRO A 69 -1.41 -8.72 9.30
N MET A 70 -1.17 -7.70 8.48
CA MET A 70 -0.48 -6.49 8.88
C MET A 70 -1.39 -5.67 9.81
N SER A 71 -1.07 -5.66 11.10
CA SER A 71 -1.78 -4.86 12.12
C SER A 71 -1.22 -3.45 12.30
N ASN A 72 0.05 -3.27 11.96
CA ASN A 72 0.78 -2.03 12.06
C ASN A 72 0.64 -1.19 10.78
N LEU A 73 0.99 0.09 10.84
CA LEU A 73 0.97 0.94 9.65
C LEU A 73 2.14 0.56 8.71
N ALA A 74 1.81 0.24 7.47
CA ALA A 74 2.75 -0.04 6.39
C ALA A 74 2.51 0.95 5.25
N THR A 75 3.48 1.80 4.96
CA THR A 75 3.31 2.90 4.00
C THR A 75 4.23 2.74 2.79
N ILE A 76 3.66 2.73 1.58
CA ILE A 76 4.41 2.88 0.33
C ILE A 76 4.16 4.29 -0.22
N ASN A 77 5.21 5.12 -0.24
CA ASN A 77 5.18 6.47 -0.77
C ASN A 77 5.76 6.49 -2.19
N LEU A 78 4.95 6.94 -3.16
CA LEU A 78 5.34 7.04 -4.56
C LEU A 78 5.64 8.50 -4.94
N THR A 79 6.90 8.80 -5.26
CA THR A 79 7.40 10.18 -5.45
C THR A 79 7.84 10.46 -6.89
N ASP A 80 8.31 11.68 -7.15
CA ASP A 80 8.99 12.02 -8.42
C ASP A 80 10.50 11.75 -8.39
N ALA A 81 10.95 10.81 -7.56
CA ALA A 81 12.38 10.53 -7.39
C ALA A 81 13.10 10.07 -8.67
N GLN A 82 12.37 9.60 -9.69
CA GLN A 82 12.96 9.11 -10.93
C GLN A 82 13.30 10.24 -11.90
N ALA A 83 14.45 10.15 -12.57
CA ALA A 83 14.77 11.03 -13.69
C ALA A 83 14.03 10.63 -14.98
N SER A 84 13.51 9.40 -15.07
CA SER A 84 12.81 8.89 -16.24
C SER A 84 11.71 7.88 -15.86
N PRO A 85 10.51 7.98 -16.45
CA PRO A 85 9.40 7.05 -16.20
C PRO A 85 9.70 5.64 -16.71
N HIS A 86 8.98 4.64 -16.18
CA HIS A 86 8.96 3.31 -16.77
C HIS A 86 8.36 3.38 -18.19
N PRO A 87 8.97 2.74 -19.22
CA PRO A 87 8.57 2.91 -20.62
C PRO A 87 7.09 2.64 -20.92
N THR A 88 6.46 1.74 -20.16
CA THR A 88 5.07 1.32 -20.38
C THR A 88 4.12 1.79 -19.28
N LEU A 89 4.60 1.89 -18.04
CA LEU A 89 3.75 2.12 -16.87
C LEU A 89 3.80 3.56 -16.36
N GLY A 90 4.68 4.39 -16.94
CA GLY A 90 4.81 5.78 -16.52
C GLY A 90 5.56 5.93 -15.19
N SER A 91 5.13 6.91 -14.40
CA SER A 91 5.72 7.24 -13.09
C SER A 91 4.72 6.98 -11.95
N ARG A 92 5.20 6.92 -10.70
CA ARG A 92 4.37 6.85 -9.49
C ARG A 92 3.36 5.70 -9.50
N PHE A 93 3.83 4.50 -9.79
CA PHE A 93 3.01 3.30 -9.75
C PHE A 93 3.54 2.26 -8.76
N LEU A 94 2.61 1.42 -8.32
CA LEU A 94 2.87 0.09 -7.76
C LEU A 94 2.18 -0.90 -8.71
N ALA A 95 2.94 -1.80 -9.34
CA ALA A 95 2.39 -2.71 -10.34
C ALA A 95 3.07 -4.08 -10.33
N GLY A 96 2.28 -5.11 -10.66
CA GLY A 96 2.75 -6.46 -10.92
C GLY A 96 2.73 -6.76 -12.42
N GLN A 97 3.77 -7.43 -12.93
CA GLN A 97 3.88 -7.88 -14.31
C GLN A 97 4.21 -9.38 -14.38
N ASP A 98 3.79 -10.05 -15.46
CA ASP A 98 3.94 -11.49 -15.71
C ASP A 98 3.19 -12.37 -14.70
N LYS A 99 3.90 -13.14 -13.87
CA LYS A 99 3.36 -14.02 -12.82
C LYS A 99 3.63 -13.45 -11.42
N ALA A 100 3.95 -12.16 -11.34
CA ALA A 100 4.18 -11.48 -10.09
C ALA A 100 2.95 -11.49 -9.18
N GLN A 101 3.19 -11.44 -7.87
CA GLN A 101 2.14 -11.37 -6.85
C GLN A 101 2.35 -10.15 -5.96
N ILE A 102 1.28 -9.39 -5.75
CA ILE A 102 1.23 -8.34 -4.73
C ILE A 102 0.16 -8.78 -3.73
N LEU A 103 0.62 -9.15 -2.53
CA LEU A 103 -0.21 -9.68 -1.46
C LEU A 103 -0.25 -8.65 -0.33
N MET A 104 -1.43 -8.10 -0.06
CA MET A 104 -1.62 -7.09 0.99
C MET A 104 -2.80 -7.51 1.85
N HIS A 105 -2.52 -8.00 3.04
CA HIS A 105 -3.52 -8.46 4.00
C HIS A 105 -3.44 -7.58 5.24
N GLY A 106 -4.33 -6.60 5.33
CA GLY A 106 -4.55 -5.83 6.54
C GLY A 106 -5.49 -6.55 7.50
N ARG A 107 -5.78 -5.91 8.64
CA ARG A 107 -6.83 -6.40 9.55
C ARG A 107 -8.17 -6.57 8.79
N PRO A 108 -8.97 -7.61 9.08
CA PRO A 108 -10.30 -7.77 8.49
C PRO A 108 -11.18 -6.54 8.76
N LEU A 109 -11.81 -6.01 7.71
CA LEU A 109 -12.62 -4.80 7.79
C LEU A 109 -13.75 -4.84 6.75
N GLY A 110 -14.95 -4.44 7.14
CA GLY A 110 -15.99 -4.09 6.18
C GLY A 110 -15.56 -2.81 5.45
N THR A 111 -15.26 -2.89 4.16
CA THR A 111 -14.57 -1.80 3.43
C THR A 111 -15.45 -0.63 3.04
N TRP A 112 -16.78 -0.79 3.12
CA TRP A 112 -17.72 0.27 2.80
C TRP A 112 -19.07 0.03 3.48
N THR A 113 -19.83 1.11 3.63
CA THR A 113 -21.24 1.15 4.04
C THR A 113 -21.88 2.36 3.37
N LEU A 114 -23.20 2.46 3.44
CA LEU A 114 -23.94 3.64 3.00
C LEU A 114 -24.24 4.53 4.20
N LEU A 115 -24.34 5.84 3.94
CA LEU A 115 -24.98 6.74 4.88
C LEU A 115 -26.45 6.32 5.07
N ALA A 116 -26.93 6.36 6.31
CA ALA A 116 -28.34 6.15 6.65
C ALA A 116 -29.19 7.37 6.26
N ARG A 117 -28.57 8.57 6.21
CA ARG A 117 -29.17 9.83 5.75
C ARG A 117 -28.14 10.72 5.07
N ASP A 118 -28.59 11.71 4.32
CA ASP A 118 -27.72 12.73 3.74
C ASP A 118 -26.99 13.52 4.83
N VAL A 119 -25.76 13.93 4.54
CA VAL A 119 -24.89 14.71 5.44
C VAL A 119 -24.51 16.00 4.71
N ALA A 120 -24.75 17.15 5.34
CA ALA A 120 -24.37 18.43 4.77
C ALA A 120 -22.87 18.72 4.92
N GLN A 121 -22.34 19.59 4.05
CA GLN A 121 -20.96 20.06 4.17
C GLN A 121 -20.73 20.72 5.53
N GLY A 122 -19.66 20.31 6.22
CA GLY A 122 -19.26 20.88 7.52
C GLY A 122 -19.90 20.20 8.73
N GLU A 123 -20.78 19.23 8.55
CA GLU A 123 -21.20 18.36 9.65
C GLU A 123 -20.03 17.54 10.20
N SER A 124 -20.05 17.29 11.51
CA SER A 124 -19.01 16.54 12.23
C SER A 124 -19.46 15.13 12.63
N GLU A 125 -20.71 14.78 12.33
CA GLU A 125 -21.32 13.50 12.63
C GLU A 125 -21.97 12.93 11.37
N ILE A 126 -21.95 11.60 11.25
CA ILE A 126 -22.60 10.86 10.17
C ILE A 126 -23.35 9.67 10.77
N GLU A 127 -24.46 9.30 10.14
CA GLU A 127 -25.20 8.08 10.48
C GLU A 127 -25.00 7.06 9.36
N LEU A 128 -24.64 5.82 9.72
CA LEU A 128 -24.36 4.74 8.79
C LEU A 128 -25.49 3.70 8.82
N LYS A 129 -25.73 3.01 7.70
CA LYS A 129 -26.72 1.93 7.64
C LYS A 129 -26.32 0.72 8.48
N GLU A 130 -25.04 0.41 8.50
CA GLU A 130 -24.47 -0.65 9.33
C GLU A 130 -23.76 -0.05 10.55
N ASP A 131 -23.78 -0.76 11.69
CA ASP A 131 -22.98 -0.37 12.86
C ASP A 131 -21.48 -0.46 12.51
N PRO A 132 -20.70 0.63 12.64
CA PRO A 132 -19.26 0.61 12.40
C PRO A 132 -18.52 -0.50 13.14
N ARG A 133 -18.97 -0.86 14.35
CA ARG A 133 -18.33 -1.93 15.15
C ARG A 133 -18.53 -3.30 14.53
N ALA A 134 -19.69 -3.54 13.91
CA ALA A 134 -19.96 -4.77 13.17
C ALA A 134 -19.08 -4.88 11.91
N LEU A 135 -18.67 -3.74 11.34
CA LEU A 135 -17.70 -3.66 10.23
C LEU A 135 -16.24 -3.70 10.70
N SER A 136 -16.00 -3.89 12.01
CA SER A 136 -14.67 -3.86 12.63
C SER A 136 -13.93 -2.51 12.48
N TRP A 137 -14.67 -1.41 12.31
CA TRP A 137 -14.10 -0.06 12.36
C TRP A 137 -13.75 0.31 13.81
N ARG A 138 -12.75 1.17 13.98
CA ARG A 138 -12.18 1.59 15.26
C ARG A 138 -11.94 3.10 15.27
N ILE A 139 -11.87 3.66 16.47
CA ILE A 139 -11.44 5.05 16.66
C ILE A 139 -10.05 5.22 16.06
N GLY A 140 -9.85 6.28 15.27
CA GLY A 140 -8.60 6.56 14.57
C GLY A 140 -8.55 6.06 13.13
N ASP A 141 -9.52 5.25 12.68
CA ASP A 141 -9.64 4.91 11.26
C ASP A 141 -9.94 6.15 10.42
N VAL A 142 -9.35 6.19 9.23
CA VAL A 142 -9.62 7.24 8.24
C VAL A 142 -10.66 6.73 7.25
N ILE A 143 -11.74 7.49 7.09
CA ILE A 143 -12.83 7.17 6.16
C ILE A 143 -12.88 8.16 5.01
N GLY A 144 -13.21 7.66 3.82
CA GLY A 144 -13.56 8.49 2.67
C GLY A 144 -15.08 8.55 2.53
N ILE A 145 -15.63 9.74 2.33
CA ILE A 145 -17.05 9.93 2.03
C ILE A 145 -17.17 10.35 0.56
N ALA A 146 -17.95 9.60 -0.20
CA ALA A 146 -18.21 9.87 -1.61
C ALA A 146 -19.72 9.82 -1.89
N THR A 147 -20.16 10.58 -2.90
CA THR A 147 -21.56 10.56 -3.33
C THR A 147 -21.88 9.25 -4.04
N THR A 148 -23.06 8.69 -3.77
CA THR A 148 -23.56 7.49 -4.45
C THR A 148 -24.06 7.77 -5.87
N ASN A 149 -24.30 9.04 -6.18
CA ASN A 149 -24.73 9.49 -7.51
C ASN A 149 -23.57 10.13 -8.26
N ARG A 150 -23.49 9.87 -9.57
CA ARG A 150 -22.62 10.66 -10.47
C ARG A 150 -23.32 11.99 -10.69
N GLY A 151 -22.66 13.10 -10.43
CA GLY A 151 -23.20 14.42 -10.80
C GLY A 151 -23.63 14.38 -12.26
N ARG A 152 -24.89 14.72 -12.54
CA ARG A 152 -25.37 14.92 -13.92
C ARG A 152 -24.55 16.08 -14.50
N THR A 153 -23.65 15.77 -15.43
CA THR A 153 -23.06 16.74 -16.36
C THR A 153 -24.03 17.02 -17.48
#